data_AF-A0AAI8W124-F1
#
_entry.id   AF-A0AAI8W124-F1
#
_cell.length_a   1.000
_cell.length_b   1.000
_cell.length_c   1.000
_cell.angle_alpha   90.00
_cell.angle_beta   90.00
_cell.angle_gamma   90.00
#
_symmetry.space_group_name_H-M   'P 1'
#
loop_
_entity.id
_entity.type
_entity.pdbx_description
1 polymer ?
#
loop_
_entity_poly.entity_id
_entity_poly.type
_entity_poly.pdbx_seq_one_letter_code
_entity_poly.pdbx_strand_id
1 'polypeptide(L)'
;MTQTTFHTEEIHAIKSLIQAFFDRINASDPSGLQTLFVPHAHLTIIRQDPPALPPPPPSTTTTTTTTSNNEAQKLTLALQTSIESFIEMLQDGSKPPGSGPVVHEMPDLDATDVRVDGLFACAWCPFRVTFDGALHHFGNFVFTLGKVDGGDGGDGNGDEGGKKKKKKKKKKEWRFEGLTQNYRRTPGWEGEGQQQQQQQQQQQHEGREVAKF
;
A
#
# COMPACT_ATOMS: atom_id res chain seq x y z
N MET A 1 -31.54 -17.28 9.67
CA MET A 1 -30.80 -17.39 8.39
C MET A 1 -30.32 -16.04 7.83
N THR A 2 -30.48 -14.92 8.55
CA THR A 2 -30.13 -13.56 8.06
C THR A 2 -28.69 -13.13 8.33
N GLN A 3 -27.98 -13.79 9.26
CA GLN A 3 -26.63 -13.38 9.67
C GLN A 3 -25.56 -13.75 8.63
N THR A 4 -25.69 -14.92 8.00
CA THR A 4 -24.73 -15.42 6.98
C THR A 4 -24.77 -14.59 5.70
N THR A 5 -25.97 -14.25 5.21
CA THR A 5 -26.11 -13.44 3.99
C THR A 5 -25.60 -12.02 4.17
N PHE A 6 -25.85 -11.41 5.34
CA PHE A 6 -25.30 -10.10 5.67
C PHE A 6 -23.76 -10.11 5.61
N HIS A 7 -23.11 -11.11 6.19
CA HIS A 7 -21.65 -11.21 6.15
C HIS A 7 -21.12 -11.33 4.72
N THR A 8 -21.80 -12.07 3.85
CA THR A 8 -21.39 -12.20 2.44
C THR A 8 -21.41 -10.86 1.70
N GLU A 9 -22.46 -10.04 1.88
CA GLU A 9 -22.55 -8.71 1.25
C GLU A 9 -21.45 -7.76 1.74
N GLU A 10 -21.16 -7.78 3.04
CA GLU A 10 -20.12 -6.96 3.65
C GLU A 10 -18.72 -7.36 3.18
N ILE A 11 -18.43 -8.68 3.13
CA ILE A 11 -17.17 -9.21 2.60
C ILE A 11 -16.99 -8.81 1.14
N HIS A 12 -18.04 -8.92 0.32
CA HIS A 12 -17.99 -8.49 -1.08
C HIS A 12 -17.71 -6.99 -1.21
N ALA A 13 -18.36 -6.15 -0.39
CA ALA A 13 -18.12 -4.71 -0.38
C ALA A 13 -16.67 -4.37 0.01
N ILE A 14 -16.10 -5.06 1.00
CA ILE A 14 -14.70 -4.88 1.42
C ILE A 14 -13.73 -5.33 0.32
N LYS A 15 -13.95 -6.49 -0.30
CA LYS A 15 -13.12 -6.96 -1.43
C LYS A 15 -13.19 -6.00 -2.63
N SER A 16 -14.36 -5.43 -2.89
CA SER A 16 -14.53 -4.40 -3.93
C SER A 16 -13.74 -3.12 -3.60
N LEU A 17 -13.72 -2.71 -2.33
CA LEU A 17 -12.92 -1.56 -1.88
C LEU A 17 -11.41 -1.84 -1.99
N ILE A 18 -10.96 -3.06 -1.68
CA ILE A 18 -9.58 -3.49 -1.89
C ILE A 18 -9.23 -3.45 -3.38
N GLN A 19 -10.09 -3.96 -4.26
CA GLN A 19 -9.87 -3.86 -5.72
C GLN A 19 -9.71 -2.40 -6.15
N ALA A 20 -10.60 -1.51 -5.69
CA ALA A 20 -10.53 -0.09 -6.00
C ALA A 20 -9.21 0.55 -5.54
N PHE A 21 -8.64 0.13 -4.40
CA PHE A 21 -7.32 0.59 -3.97
C PHE A 21 -6.23 0.25 -4.99
N PHE A 22 -6.16 -1.00 -5.43
CA PHE A 22 -5.17 -1.43 -6.44
C PHE A 22 -5.41 -0.78 -7.80
N ASP A 23 -6.66 -0.62 -8.21
CA ASP A 23 -7.01 0.06 -9.46
C ASP A 23 -6.51 1.51 -9.46
N ARG A 24 -6.64 2.23 -8.34
CA ARG A 24 -6.16 3.62 -8.20
C ARG A 24 -4.64 3.72 -8.19
N ILE A 25 -3.94 2.79 -7.53
CA ILE A 25 -2.48 2.71 -7.56
C ILE A 25 -2.00 2.49 -9.00
N ASN A 26 -2.56 1.48 -9.68
CA ASN A 26 -2.20 1.15 -11.06
C ASN A 26 -2.54 2.27 -12.05
N ALA A 27 -3.62 3.01 -11.81
CA ALA A 27 -4.01 4.17 -12.62
C ALA A 27 -3.19 5.44 -12.29
N SER A 28 -2.27 5.39 -11.32
CA SER A 28 -1.56 6.57 -10.80
C SER A 28 -2.52 7.71 -10.42
N ASP A 29 -3.61 7.37 -9.72
CA ASP A 29 -4.67 8.30 -9.32
C ASP A 29 -4.61 8.58 -7.80
N PRO A 30 -3.71 9.46 -7.33
CA PRO A 30 -3.54 9.77 -5.92
C PRO A 30 -4.80 10.41 -5.30
N SER A 31 -5.48 11.28 -6.04
CA SER A 31 -6.71 11.93 -5.56
C SER A 31 -7.83 10.92 -5.35
N GLY A 32 -8.04 10.02 -6.31
CA GLY A 32 -9.02 8.94 -6.17
C GLY A 32 -8.64 7.95 -5.07
N LEU A 33 -7.35 7.65 -4.91
CA LEU A 33 -6.84 6.80 -3.84
C LEU A 33 -7.16 7.36 -2.44
N GLN A 34 -6.96 8.67 -2.25
CA GLN A 34 -7.23 9.34 -0.98
C GLN A 34 -8.69 9.17 -0.52
N THR A 35 -9.65 9.16 -1.46
CA THR A 35 -11.09 9.01 -1.13
C THR A 35 -11.47 7.66 -0.51
N LEU A 36 -10.59 6.66 -0.60
CA LEU A 36 -10.82 5.32 -0.06
C LEU A 36 -10.51 5.22 1.43
N PHE A 37 -9.81 6.22 1.98
CA PHE A 37 -9.37 6.27 3.37
C PHE A 37 -10.22 7.23 4.19
N VAL A 38 -10.25 7.02 5.49
CA VAL A 38 -10.71 8.06 6.42
C VAL A 38 -9.60 9.08 6.65
N PRO A 39 -9.92 10.30 7.12
CA PRO A 39 -8.90 11.26 7.54
C PRO A 39 -7.98 10.66 8.60
N HIS A 40 -6.68 10.93 8.47
CA HIS A 40 -5.62 10.45 9.37
C HIS A 40 -5.42 8.93 9.39
N ALA A 41 -5.89 8.21 8.37
CA ALA A 41 -5.56 6.80 8.22
C ALA A 41 -4.03 6.62 8.14
N HIS A 42 -3.55 5.46 8.61
CA HIS A 42 -2.11 5.20 8.73
C HIS A 42 -1.64 4.13 7.75
N LEU A 43 -0.40 4.28 7.27
CA LEU A 43 0.25 3.35 6.36
C LEU A 43 1.60 2.92 6.93
N THR A 44 1.81 1.61 7.00
CA THR A 44 3.08 1.01 7.42
C THR A 44 3.57 0.05 6.36
N ILE A 45 4.84 0.12 5.99
CA ILE A 45 5.48 -0.80 5.06
C ILE A 45 6.63 -1.50 5.79
N ILE A 46 6.53 -2.82 5.91
CA ILE A 46 7.54 -3.69 6.47
C ILE A 46 8.07 -4.58 5.36
N ARG A 47 9.39 -4.58 5.21
CA ARG A 47 10.09 -5.36 4.20
C ARG A 47 10.93 -6.43 4.87
N GLN A 48 10.94 -7.62 4.29
CA GLN A 48 11.95 -8.63 4.54
C GLN A 48 12.81 -8.76 3.28
N ASP A 49 14.09 -8.44 3.40
CA ASP A 49 15.04 -8.60 2.29
C ASP A 49 15.38 -10.09 2.10
N PRO A 50 15.60 -10.54 0.84
CA PRO A 50 16.03 -11.91 0.58
C PRO A 50 17.40 -12.18 1.22
N PRO A 51 17.71 -13.45 1.54
CA PRO A 51 19.05 -13.83 1.95
C PRO A 51 20.08 -13.35 0.94
N ALA A 52 21.19 -12.78 1.41
CA ALA A 52 22.30 -12.43 0.53
C ALA A 52 22.76 -13.67 -0.24
N LEU A 53 22.98 -13.52 -1.55
CA LEU A 53 23.59 -14.59 -2.34
C LEU A 53 24.98 -14.91 -1.77
N PRO A 54 25.40 -16.19 -1.75
CA PRO A 54 26.73 -16.53 -1.31
C PRO A 54 27.76 -15.79 -2.16
N PRO A 55 28.89 -15.35 -1.58
CA PRO A 55 29.95 -14.72 -2.34
C PRO A 55 30.41 -15.67 -3.46
N PRO A 56 30.79 -15.14 -4.64
CA PRO A 56 31.34 -15.97 -5.70
C PRO A 56 32.55 -16.77 -5.16
N PRO A 57 32.77 -18.00 -5.62
CA PRO A 57 33.85 -18.83 -5.11
C PRO A 57 35.18 -18.07 -5.25
N PRO A 58 35.99 -17.97 -4.19
CA PRO A 58 37.28 -17.30 -4.28
C PRO A 58 38.12 -18.03 -5.32
N SER A 59 38.55 -17.31 -6.35
CA SER A 59 39.67 -17.76 -7.16
C SER A 59 40.88 -17.75 -6.23
N THR A 60 41.37 -18.94 -5.90
CA THR A 60 42.53 -19.26 -5.03
C THR A 60 42.31 -19.26 -3.50
N THR A 61 42.50 -20.47 -2.96
CA THR A 61 42.85 -20.93 -1.60
C THR A 61 43.17 -19.85 -0.56
N THR A 62 42.42 -19.81 0.57
CA THR A 62 42.91 -19.85 1.98
C THR A 62 41.74 -19.70 2.98
N THR A 63 41.64 -20.69 3.87
CA THR A 63 41.01 -20.79 5.21
C THR A 63 39.67 -20.10 5.53
N THR A 64 38.69 -20.98 5.75
CA THR A 64 37.34 -20.79 6.32
C THR A 64 37.31 -20.13 7.69
N THR A 65 36.58 -19.02 7.78
CA THR A 65 35.91 -18.58 9.01
C THR A 65 34.41 -18.61 8.75
N THR A 66 33.73 -19.60 9.32
CA THR A 66 32.27 -19.75 9.35
C THR A 66 31.66 -18.68 10.24
N THR A 67 31.43 -17.50 9.69
CA THR A 67 30.62 -16.46 10.35
C THR A 67 29.16 -16.69 9.99
N SER A 68 28.42 -17.07 11.02
CA SER A 68 26.99 -17.38 11.11
C SER A 68 26.05 -16.78 10.05
N ASN A 69 25.30 -17.69 9.42
CA ASN A 69 24.14 -17.55 8.52
C ASN A 69 22.91 -16.79 9.09
N ASN A 70 23.06 -15.95 10.12
CA ASN A 70 21.93 -15.44 10.91
C ASN A 70 21.40 -14.05 10.47
N GLU A 71 22.01 -13.38 9.50
CA GLU A 71 21.54 -12.08 9.00
C GLU A 71 20.37 -12.18 8.00
N ALA A 72 20.08 -13.38 7.48
CA ALA A 72 19.13 -13.60 6.39
C ALA A 72 17.62 -13.45 6.76
N GLN A 73 17.29 -13.06 8.00
CA GLN A 73 15.90 -12.98 8.48
C GLN A 73 15.55 -11.64 9.16
N LYS A 74 16.21 -10.56 8.77
CA LYS A 74 15.91 -9.23 9.32
C LYS A 74 14.64 -8.65 8.69
N LEU A 75 13.71 -8.19 9.52
CA LEU A 75 12.59 -7.33 9.12
C LEU A 75 13.04 -5.87 9.22
N THR A 76 12.67 -5.07 8.22
CA THR A 76 12.99 -3.64 8.13
C THR A 76 11.71 -2.84 7.98
N LEU A 77 11.52 -1.84 8.84
CA LEU A 77 10.51 -0.82 8.65
C LEU A 77 10.96 0.10 7.51
N ALA A 78 10.29 0.00 6.36
CA ALA A 78 10.62 0.78 5.17
C ALA A 78 9.93 2.16 5.18
N LEU A 79 8.70 2.22 5.67
CA LEU A 79 7.91 3.46 5.75
C LEU A 79 6.88 3.34 6.88
N GLN A 80 6.67 4.42 7.62
CA GLN A 80 5.54 4.59 8.53
C GLN A 80 5.09 6.04 8.46
N THR A 81 3.86 6.28 8.01
CA THR A 81 3.35 7.64 7.75
C THR A 81 1.82 7.68 7.76
N SER A 82 1.23 8.87 7.66
CA SER A 82 -0.20 9.02 7.41
C SER A 82 -0.51 8.86 5.93
N ILE A 83 -1.77 8.57 5.60
CA ILE A 83 -2.20 8.44 4.21
C ILE A 83 -2.01 9.76 3.45
N GLU A 84 -2.25 10.91 4.07
CA GLU A 84 -2.11 12.22 3.42
C GLU A 84 -0.67 12.45 2.96
N SER A 85 0.31 12.22 3.85
CA SER A 85 1.72 12.33 3.49
C SER A 85 2.15 11.28 2.47
N PHE A 86 1.56 10.07 2.49
CA PHE A 86 1.80 9.09 1.45
C PHE A 86 1.27 9.53 0.08
N ILE A 87 0.08 10.11 0.03
CA ILE A 87 -0.52 10.64 -1.20
C ILE A 87 0.31 11.81 -1.75
N GLU A 88 0.78 12.71 -0.89
CA GLU A 88 1.68 13.81 -1.28
C GLU A 88 2.97 13.27 -1.91
N MET A 89 3.60 12.26 -1.29
CA MET A 89 4.79 11.60 -1.86
C MET A 89 4.52 10.96 -3.24
N LEU A 90 3.33 10.40 -3.47
CA LEU A 90 2.98 9.84 -4.79
C LEU A 90 2.79 10.93 -5.84
N GLN A 91 2.24 12.08 -5.45
CA GLN A 91 2.07 13.24 -6.33
C GLN A 91 3.43 13.83 -6.72
N ASP A 92 4.31 14.04 -5.74
CA ASP A 92 5.66 14.58 -5.95
C ASP A 92 6.55 13.61 -6.75
N GLY A 93 6.40 12.31 -6.49
CA GLY A 93 7.15 11.25 -7.16
C GLY A 93 6.64 10.89 -8.56
N SER A 94 5.60 11.55 -9.06
CA SER A 94 5.01 11.23 -10.37
C SER A 94 6.01 11.54 -11.49
N LYS A 95 6.69 10.50 -11.94
CA LYS A 95 7.61 10.57 -13.06
C LYS A 95 6.86 10.84 -14.37
N PRO A 96 7.48 11.53 -15.34
CA PRO A 96 6.87 11.73 -16.64
C PRO A 96 6.54 10.40 -17.32
N PRO A 97 5.44 10.33 -18.10
CA PRO A 97 5.04 9.11 -18.81
C PRO A 97 6.19 8.54 -19.64
N GLY A 98 6.48 7.24 -19.46
CA GLY A 98 7.54 6.53 -20.18
C GLY A 98 8.92 6.51 -19.50
N SER A 99 9.06 7.05 -18.29
CA SER A 99 10.32 7.02 -17.54
C SER A 99 10.32 5.96 -16.43
N GLY A 100 10.50 4.70 -16.82
CA GLY A 100 10.67 3.57 -15.90
C GLY A 100 9.94 2.30 -16.34
N PRO A 101 10.15 1.19 -15.63
CA PRO A 101 9.42 -0.04 -15.87
C PRO A 101 7.93 0.16 -15.61
N VAL A 102 7.09 -0.55 -16.35
CA VAL A 102 5.64 -0.57 -16.12
C VAL A 102 5.37 -1.37 -14.84
N VAL A 103 4.98 -0.65 -13.79
CA VAL A 103 4.62 -1.24 -12.50
C VAL A 103 3.17 -1.69 -12.53
N HIS A 104 2.91 -2.91 -12.06
CA HIS A 104 1.56 -3.42 -11.87
C HIS A 104 1.44 -4.14 -10.55
N GLU A 105 0.49 -3.72 -9.72
CA GLU A 105 0.17 -4.31 -8.43
C GLU A 105 -1.16 -5.06 -8.48
N MET A 106 -1.21 -6.28 -7.98
CA MET A 106 -2.40 -7.14 -8.04
C MET A 106 -2.74 -7.74 -6.68
N PRO A 107 -4.00 -7.62 -6.20
CA PRO A 107 -4.48 -8.37 -5.05
C PRO A 107 -4.85 -9.81 -5.46
N ASP A 108 -4.79 -10.73 -4.51
CA ASP A 108 -5.47 -12.03 -4.59
C ASP A 108 -6.76 -11.97 -3.76
N LEU A 109 -7.84 -11.51 -4.40
CA LEU A 109 -9.13 -11.35 -3.74
C LEU A 109 -9.76 -12.68 -3.34
N ASP A 110 -9.45 -13.78 -4.04
CA ASP A 110 -9.97 -15.10 -3.70
C ASP A 110 -9.32 -15.63 -2.43
N ALA A 111 -8.01 -15.43 -2.27
CA ALA A 111 -7.26 -15.77 -1.07
C ALA A 111 -7.40 -14.76 0.09
N THR A 112 -8.13 -13.65 -0.12
CA THR A 112 -8.32 -12.62 0.91
C THR A 112 -9.27 -13.09 2.01
N ASP A 113 -8.76 -13.14 3.25
CA ASP A 113 -9.54 -13.40 4.48
C ASP A 113 -10.10 -12.08 5.02
N VAL A 114 -11.40 -12.05 5.34
CA VAL A 114 -12.08 -10.85 5.84
C VAL A 114 -12.89 -11.21 7.07
N ARG A 115 -12.70 -10.44 8.15
CA ARG A 115 -13.45 -10.57 9.40
C ARG A 115 -14.19 -9.27 9.67
N VAL A 116 -15.51 -9.35 9.79
CA VAL A 116 -16.39 -8.21 10.06
C VAL A 116 -16.90 -8.31 11.50
N ASP A 117 -16.79 -7.22 12.24
CA ASP A 117 -17.33 -7.07 13.59
C ASP A 117 -18.07 -5.73 13.71
N GLY A 118 -19.38 -5.77 13.47
CA GLY A 118 -20.25 -4.60 13.52
C GLY A 118 -19.90 -3.53 12.49
N LEU A 119 -19.29 -2.43 12.95
CA LEU A 119 -18.87 -1.29 12.11
C LEU A 119 -17.38 -1.33 11.77
N PHE A 120 -16.66 -2.36 12.24
CA PHE A 120 -15.24 -2.56 12.00
C PHE A 120 -15.03 -3.82 11.18
N ALA A 121 -13.92 -3.86 10.45
CA ALA A 121 -13.46 -5.07 9.80
C ALA A 121 -11.93 -5.10 9.70
N CYS A 122 -11.39 -6.30 9.56
CA CYS A 122 -10.00 -6.51 9.17
C CYS A 122 -9.96 -7.41 7.93
N ALA A 123 -9.01 -7.15 7.03
CA ALA A 123 -8.77 -7.99 5.87
C ALA A 123 -7.29 -8.31 5.72
N TRP A 124 -6.98 -9.58 5.45
CA TRP A 124 -5.64 -10.06 5.13
C TRP A 124 -5.62 -10.46 3.66
N CYS A 125 -4.91 -9.69 2.85
CA CYS A 125 -4.96 -9.74 1.39
C CYS A 125 -3.56 -10.02 0.82
N PRO A 126 -3.30 -11.22 0.28
CA PRO A 126 -2.10 -11.47 -0.50
C PRO A 126 -2.05 -10.54 -1.72
N PHE A 127 -0.83 -10.19 -2.12
CA PHE A 127 -0.60 -9.40 -3.32
C PHE A 127 0.72 -9.76 -3.99
N ARG A 128 0.84 -9.34 -5.25
CA ARG A 128 2.09 -9.37 -6.02
C ARG A 128 2.27 -8.08 -6.79
N VAL A 129 3.53 -7.72 -7.04
CA VAL A 129 3.92 -6.58 -7.86
C VAL A 129 4.87 -7.04 -8.94
N THR A 130 4.59 -6.63 -10.17
CA THR A 130 5.41 -6.93 -11.33
C THR A 130 5.93 -5.66 -11.97
N PHE A 131 7.18 -5.69 -12.44
CA PHE A 131 7.80 -4.65 -13.27
C PHE A 131 7.99 -5.24 -14.67
N ASP A 132 7.38 -4.62 -15.69
CA ASP A 132 7.37 -5.13 -17.07
C ASP A 132 6.93 -6.61 -17.17
N GLY A 133 5.98 -7.00 -16.31
CA GLY A 133 5.45 -8.37 -16.20
C GLY A 133 6.33 -9.35 -15.40
N ALA A 134 7.56 -8.98 -15.02
CA ALA A 134 8.42 -9.79 -14.17
C ALA A 134 8.10 -9.58 -12.68
N LEU A 135 8.00 -10.66 -11.90
CA LEU A 135 7.71 -10.58 -10.47
C LEU A 135 8.84 -9.84 -9.73
N HIS A 136 8.49 -8.72 -9.09
CA HIS A 136 9.43 -7.86 -8.37
C HIS A 136 9.34 -8.09 -6.85
N HIS A 137 8.14 -8.02 -6.28
CA HIS A 137 7.93 -8.37 -4.87
C HIS A 137 6.51 -8.90 -4.62
N PHE A 138 6.33 -9.56 -3.48
CA PHE A 138 5.05 -10.16 -3.10
C PHE A 138 4.93 -10.21 -1.58
N GLY A 139 3.70 -10.33 -1.09
CA GLY A 139 3.45 -10.30 0.34
C GLY A 139 1.98 -10.20 0.66
N ASN A 140 1.68 -9.52 1.76
CA ASN A 140 0.32 -9.33 2.24
C ASN A 140 0.09 -7.89 2.66
N PHE A 141 -1.06 -7.36 2.29
CA PHE A 141 -1.64 -6.21 2.94
C PHE A 141 -2.53 -6.68 4.09
N VAL A 142 -2.43 -5.99 5.22
CA VAL A 142 -3.35 -6.13 6.35
C VAL A 142 -4.10 -4.81 6.48
N PHE A 143 -5.40 -4.83 6.21
CA PHE A 143 -6.26 -3.66 6.24
C PHE A 143 -7.08 -3.64 7.53
N THR A 144 -7.19 -2.46 8.12
CA THR A 144 -8.17 -2.13 9.16
C THR A 144 -9.20 -1.19 8.54
N LEU A 145 -10.49 -1.52 8.68
CA LEU A 145 -11.57 -0.82 8.01
C LEU A 145 -12.66 -0.36 8.98
N GLY A 146 -13.28 0.78 8.65
CA GLY A 146 -14.40 1.36 9.38
C GLY A 146 -15.57 1.69 8.46
N LYS A 147 -16.79 1.51 8.94
CA LYS A 147 -18.01 2.01 8.29
C LYS A 147 -18.27 3.45 8.67
N VAL A 148 -18.15 4.34 7.69
CA VAL A 148 -18.48 5.76 7.84
C VAL A 148 -19.84 6.07 7.22
N ASP A 149 -20.49 7.14 7.67
CA ASP A 149 -21.68 7.63 7.00
C ASP A 149 -21.27 8.18 5.62
N GLY A 150 -21.91 7.70 4.53
CA GLY A 150 -21.53 8.03 3.15
C GLY A 150 -21.86 9.46 2.73
N GLY A 151 -21.29 10.44 3.42
CA GLY A 151 -21.79 11.81 3.42
C GLY A 151 -20.80 12.94 3.63
N ASP A 152 -19.54 12.64 3.99
CA ASP A 152 -18.49 13.64 4.24
C ASP A 152 -17.48 13.78 3.09
N GLY A 153 -17.67 13.06 1.98
CA GLY A 153 -17.00 13.37 0.72
C GLY A 153 -17.58 14.68 0.19
N GLY A 154 -16.87 15.78 0.45
CA GLY A 154 -17.29 17.15 0.19
C GLY A 154 -17.85 17.37 -1.21
N ASP A 155 -19.00 18.04 -1.23
CA ASP A 155 -19.25 19.16 -2.13
C ASP A 155 -20.24 20.07 -1.41
N GLY A 156 -19.68 20.79 -0.44
CA GLY A 156 -20.30 21.94 0.18
C GLY A 156 -20.38 23.07 -0.84
N ASN A 157 -21.42 23.04 -1.67
CA ASN A 157 -21.96 24.27 -2.25
C ASN A 157 -23.48 24.27 -2.02
N GLY A 158 -23.83 24.70 -0.80
CA GLY A 158 -25.20 24.81 -0.34
C GLY A 158 -25.89 25.98 -1.01
N ASP A 159 -26.54 25.70 -2.14
CA ASP A 159 -27.57 26.54 -2.75
C ASP A 159 -28.76 26.66 -1.77
N GLU A 160 -28.99 27.86 -1.24
CA GLU A 160 -30.08 28.25 -0.35
C GLU A 160 -31.43 28.27 -1.09
N GLY A 161 -31.90 27.11 -1.55
CA GLY A 161 -33.15 26.96 -2.29
C GLY A 161 -34.15 26.05 -1.56
N GLY A 162 -34.84 26.57 -0.55
CA GLY A 162 -35.77 25.85 0.33
C GLY A 162 -36.81 24.98 -0.39
N LYS A 163 -36.56 23.67 -0.48
CA LYS A 163 -37.58 22.63 -0.69
C LYS A 163 -37.27 21.43 0.19
N LYS A 164 -38.20 21.07 1.09
CA LYS A 164 -38.16 19.90 1.97
C LYS A 164 -38.06 18.59 1.16
N LYS A 165 -36.87 18.20 0.71
CA LYS A 165 -36.61 16.88 0.11
C LYS A 165 -36.55 15.83 1.23
N LYS A 166 -37.28 14.73 1.07
CA LYS A 166 -37.22 13.55 1.94
C LYS A 166 -35.76 13.18 2.19
N LYS A 167 -35.32 13.21 3.45
CA LYS A 167 -33.95 12.89 3.88
C LYS A 167 -33.70 11.40 3.59
N LYS A 168 -33.17 11.11 2.40
CA LYS A 168 -32.72 9.76 2.03
C LYS A 168 -31.64 9.36 3.04
N LYS A 169 -31.89 8.30 3.81
CA LYS A 169 -30.92 7.78 4.79
C LYS A 169 -29.62 7.49 4.04
N LYS A 170 -28.55 8.24 4.33
CA LYS A 170 -27.24 8.01 3.72
C LYS A 170 -26.81 6.58 4.06
N LYS A 171 -26.41 5.81 3.05
CA LYS A 171 -25.92 4.44 3.26
C LYS A 171 -24.52 4.56 3.89
N LYS A 172 -24.22 3.69 4.86
CA LYS A 172 -22.86 3.59 5.40
C LYS A 172 -21.95 2.93 4.38
N GLU A 173 -20.71 3.39 4.28
CA GLU A 173 -19.71 2.90 3.34
C GLU A 173 -18.45 2.48 4.09
N TRP A 174 -17.77 1.45 3.59
CA TRP A 174 -16.46 1.07 4.11
C TRP A 174 -15.37 2.02 3.61
N ARG A 175 -14.44 2.33 4.50
CA ARG A 175 -13.20 3.06 4.24
C ARG A 175 -12.04 2.43 5.01
N PHE A 176 -10.83 2.66 4.55
CA PHE A 176 -9.62 2.22 5.24
C PHE A 176 -9.27 3.17 6.39
N GLU A 177 -9.11 2.61 7.59
CA GLU A 177 -8.58 3.27 8.79
C GLU A 177 -7.04 3.15 8.86
N GLY A 178 -6.52 2.11 8.23
CA GLY A 178 -5.09 1.94 8.03
C GLY A 178 -4.77 0.68 7.26
N LEU A 179 -3.52 0.60 6.82
CA LEU A 179 -2.97 -0.59 6.19
C LEU A 179 -1.52 -0.84 6.61
N THR A 180 -1.17 -2.11 6.67
CA THR A 180 0.22 -2.56 6.80
C THR A 180 0.56 -3.45 5.61
N GLN A 181 1.54 -3.05 4.83
CA GLN A 181 2.12 -3.86 3.75
C GLN A 181 3.31 -4.63 4.30
N ASN A 182 3.24 -5.95 4.30
CA ASN A 182 4.35 -6.83 4.65
C ASN A 182 4.80 -7.57 3.40
N TYR A 183 6.03 -7.36 2.94
CA TYR A 183 6.47 -7.96 1.68
C TYR A 183 7.92 -8.46 1.68
N ARG A 184 8.18 -9.35 0.72
CA ARG A 184 9.51 -9.87 0.36
C ARG A 184 9.83 -9.50 -1.08
N ARG A 185 11.07 -9.12 -1.34
CA ARG A 185 11.57 -8.97 -2.71
C ARG A 185 11.88 -10.32 -3.32
N THR A 186 11.68 -10.43 -4.63
CA THR A 186 12.12 -11.60 -5.39
C THR A 186 13.65 -11.59 -5.47
N PRO A 187 14.33 -12.72 -5.21
CA PRO A 187 15.79 -12.79 -5.34
C PRO A 187 16.27 -12.36 -6.74
N GLY A 188 17.40 -11.68 -6.83
CA GLY A 188 17.98 -11.17 -8.08
C GLY A 188 17.65 -9.70 -8.40
N TRP A 189 16.77 -9.06 -7.62
CA TRP A 189 16.46 -7.63 -7.73
C TRP A 189 17.27 -6.74 -6.77
N GLU A 190 18.24 -7.31 -6.04
CA GLU A 190 18.98 -6.59 -5.00
C GLU A 190 19.94 -5.53 -5.58
N GLY A 191 20.39 -5.69 -6.84
CA GLY A 191 21.40 -4.85 -7.48
C GLY A 191 20.88 -3.52 -8.06
N GLU A 192 19.63 -3.46 -8.53
CA GLU A 192 19.05 -2.22 -9.09
C GLU A 192 18.49 -1.29 -8.00
N GLY A 193 18.05 -1.88 -6.87
CA GLY A 193 17.40 -1.15 -5.78
C GLY A 193 18.34 -0.29 -4.94
N GLN A 194 19.64 -0.61 -4.82
CA GLN A 194 20.56 0.19 -4.02
C GLN A 194 20.89 1.54 -4.66
N GLN A 195 20.99 1.62 -6.00
CA GLN A 195 21.24 2.88 -6.71
C GLN A 195 20.01 3.80 -6.69
N GLN A 196 18.80 3.27 -6.90
CA GLN A 196 17.58 4.09 -6.82
C GLN A 196 17.24 4.51 -5.39
N GLN A 197 17.47 3.66 -4.39
CA GLN A 197 17.21 4.00 -2.98
C GLN A 197 18.26 4.99 -2.43
N GLN A 198 19.53 4.92 -2.87
CA GLN A 198 20.52 5.98 -2.61
C GLN A 198 20.17 7.28 -3.33
N GLN A 199 19.73 7.25 -4.58
CA GLN A 199 19.33 8.46 -5.31
C GLN A 199 18.10 9.14 -4.68
N GLN A 200 17.09 8.39 -4.23
CA GLN A 200 15.95 8.96 -3.51
C GLN A 200 16.36 9.55 -2.15
N GLN A 201 17.27 8.90 -1.41
CA GLN A 201 17.77 9.44 -0.13
C GLN A 201 18.67 10.68 -0.34
N GLN A 202 19.45 10.74 -1.42
CA GLN A 202 20.26 11.92 -1.78
C GLN A 202 19.38 13.12 -2.17
N GLN A 203 18.34 12.90 -2.99
CA GLN A 203 17.42 13.96 -3.39
C GLN A 203 16.61 14.50 -2.19
N GLN A 204 16.29 13.66 -1.21
CA GLN A 204 15.66 14.08 0.05
C GLN A 204 16.59 14.90 0.97
N HIS A 205 17.91 14.66 0.91
CA HIS A 205 18.89 15.45 1.67
C HIS A 205 19.17 16.81 1.03
N GLU A 206 19.30 16.86 -0.30
CA GLU A 206 19.56 18.11 -1.04
C GLU A 206 18.35 19.05 -1.02
N GLY A 207 17.12 18.53 -1.11
CA GLY A 207 15.89 19.35 -1.01
C GLY A 207 15.70 20.02 0.35
N ARG A 208 16.34 19.52 1.41
CA ARG A 208 16.27 20.09 2.77
C ARG A 208 17.26 21.23 3.00
N GLU A 209 18.28 21.36 2.15
CA GLU A 209 19.33 22.37 2.29
C GLU A 209 18.97 23.69 1.56
N VAL A 210 18.11 23.63 0.54
CA VAL A 210 17.71 24.81 -0.26
C VAL A 210 16.63 25.66 0.41
N ALA A 211 15.95 25.15 1.45
CA ALA A 211 14.89 25.86 2.19
C ALA A 211 15.40 26.73 3.36
N LYS A 212 16.70 27.05 3.40
CA LYS A 212 17.31 27.96 4.39
C LYS A 212 17.90 29.21 3.72
N PHE A 213 17.12 29.93 2.93
CA PHE A 213 17.41 31.32 2.56
C PHE A 213 16.12 32.12 2.42
#